data_AF-A0A6N7HPS5-F1
#
_entry.id   AF-A0A6N7HPS5-F1
#
_cell.length_a   1.000
_cell.length_b   1.000
_cell.length_c   1.000
_cell.angle_alpha   90.00
_cell.angle_beta   90.00
_cell.angle_gamma   90.00
#
_symmetry.space_group_name_H-M   'P 1'
#
loop_
_entity.id
_entity.type
_entity.pdbx_description
1 polymer ?
#
loop_
_entity_poly.entity_id
_entity_poly.type
_entity_poly.pdbx_seq_one_letter_code
_entity_poly.pdbx_strand_id
1 'polypeptide(L)'
;MVAPPGGIISGTRGTAILVDKLTDPLLTPKEVARHLRIPESTVYYWLGVAASLRLSQYPDAAPVIIDPRFGWGAPVVEATKVPVDAVVDLWSAGERLEDVAYEYGLSREQVEAICRVAVARAA
;
A
#
# COMPACT_ATOMS: atom_id res chain seq x y z
N MET A 1 15.74 29.32 24.10
CA MET A 1 14.61 28.93 24.96
C MET A 1 13.66 28.11 24.09
N VAL A 2 13.53 26.80 24.34
CA VAL A 2 12.84 25.81 23.50
C VAL A 2 11.61 25.28 24.24
N ALA A 3 10.44 25.30 23.58
CA ALA A 3 9.24 24.44 23.74
C ALA A 3 8.19 24.81 22.65
N PRO A 4 7.18 23.96 22.32
CA PRO A 4 7.24 22.75 21.48
C PRO A 4 6.43 22.87 20.15
N PRO A 5 6.55 21.91 19.19
CA PRO A 5 5.76 21.89 17.97
C PRO A 5 4.44 21.13 18.19
N GLY A 6 3.33 21.85 18.30
CA GLY A 6 2.01 21.25 18.48
C GLY A 6 0.91 22.26 18.19
N GLY A 7 0.65 22.51 16.90
CA GLY A 7 -0.50 23.31 16.49
C GLY A 7 -1.79 22.52 16.69
N ILE A 8 -2.57 22.89 17.70
CA ILE A 8 -3.97 22.49 17.85
C ILE A 8 -4.78 23.39 16.92
N ILE A 9 -5.32 22.85 15.83
CA ILE A 9 -6.35 23.55 15.04
C ILE A 9 -7.71 23.34 15.72
N SER A 10 -8.31 24.45 16.15
CA SER A 10 -9.57 24.49 16.89
C SER A 10 -10.75 24.09 16.01
N GLY A 11 -11.16 22.82 16.08
CA GLY A 11 -12.47 22.36 15.66
C GLY A 11 -13.49 22.59 16.78
N THR A 12 -14.47 23.47 16.54
CA THR A 12 -15.56 23.72 17.48
C THR A 12 -16.34 22.42 17.74
N ARG A 13 -16.30 21.95 19.00
CA ARG A 13 -16.94 20.76 19.60
C ARG A 13 -16.14 19.44 19.52
N GLY A 14 -15.28 19.24 20.51
CA GLY A 14 -15.41 18.12 21.47
C GLY A 14 -15.35 16.67 20.98
N THR A 15 -14.57 16.33 19.94
CA THR A 15 -14.18 14.93 19.69
C THR A 15 -12.79 14.88 19.08
N ALA A 16 -11.80 14.41 19.84
CA ALA A 16 -10.45 14.19 19.36
C ALA A 16 -10.44 12.95 18.46
N ILE A 17 -10.63 13.16 17.15
CA ILE A 17 -10.34 12.14 16.14
C ILE A 17 -8.83 12.17 15.92
N LEU A 18 -8.15 11.02 16.09
CA LEU A 18 -6.75 10.87 15.70
C LEU A 18 -6.66 11.19 14.21
N VAL A 19 -6.17 12.40 13.89
CA VAL A 19 -5.93 12.81 12.51
C VAL A 19 -4.75 12.00 12.01
N ASP A 20 -5.02 11.02 11.15
CA ASP A 20 -3.99 10.24 10.49
C ASP A 20 -3.25 11.16 9.50
N LYS A 21 -2.05 11.58 9.88
CA LYS A 21 -1.19 12.45 9.07
C LYS A 21 -0.74 11.81 7.75
N LEU A 22 -0.93 10.50 7.60
CA LEU A 22 -0.66 9.78 6.35
C LEU A 22 -1.85 9.81 5.39
N THR A 23 -3.06 10.05 5.92
CA THR A 23 -4.31 10.03 5.14
C THR A 23 -4.86 11.44 4.92
N ASP A 24 -4.69 12.34 5.89
CA ASP A 24 -5.13 13.74 5.81
C ASP A 24 -3.92 14.68 5.61
N PRO A 25 -3.76 15.28 4.43
CA PRO A 25 -2.60 16.11 4.14
C PRO A 25 -2.61 17.39 4.98
N LEU A 26 -1.58 17.54 5.82
CA LEU A 26 -1.37 18.75 6.64
C LEU A 26 -1.18 20.04 5.82
N LEU A 27 -0.83 19.91 4.54
CA LEU A 27 -0.63 20.99 3.59
C LEU A 27 -1.21 20.58 2.24
N THR A 28 -1.92 21.50 1.58
CA THR A 28 -2.31 21.35 0.19
C THR A 28 -1.10 21.39 -0.75
N PRO A 29 -1.16 20.78 -1.95
CA PRO A 29 -0.07 20.86 -2.94
C PRO A 29 0.40 22.30 -3.22
N LYS A 30 -0.54 23.25 -3.22
CA LYS A 30 -0.28 24.67 -3.40
C LYS A 30 0.51 25.29 -2.25
N GLU A 31 0.21 24.90 -1.01
CA GLU A 31 0.96 25.34 0.17
C GLU A 31 2.36 24.74 0.21
N VAL A 32 2.50 23.46 -0.17
CA VAL A 32 3.80 22.79 -0.30
C VAL A 32 4.67 23.49 -1.35
N ALA A 33 4.12 23.79 -2.54
CA ALA A 33 4.85 24.49 -3.60
C ALA A 33 5.35 25.86 -3.15
N ARG A 34 4.48 26.62 -2.46
CA ARG A 34 4.84 27.92 -1.89
C ARG A 34 5.93 27.81 -0.83
N HIS A 35 5.83 26.85 0.08
CA HIS A 35 6.78 26.68 1.18
C HIS A 35 8.15 26.23 0.68
N LEU A 36 8.17 25.26 -0.24
CA LEU A 36 9.39 24.71 -0.83
C LEU A 36 9.99 25.61 -1.93
N ARG A 37 9.25 26.63 -2.38
CA ARG A 37 9.64 27.56 -3.45
C ARG A 37 9.98 26.84 -4.76
N ILE A 38 9.20 25.81 -5.09
CA ILE A 38 9.27 25.07 -6.36
C ILE A 38 7.97 25.25 -7.15
N PRO A 39 7.96 25.01 -8.47
CA PRO A 39 6.74 25.08 -9.26
C PRO A 39 5.65 24.13 -8.74
N GLU A 40 4.39 24.57 -8.75
CA GLU A 40 3.25 23.71 -8.39
C GLU A 40 3.25 22.44 -9.24
N SER A 41 3.63 22.51 -10.52
CA SER A 41 3.77 21.36 -11.41
C SER A 41 4.79 20.32 -10.91
N THR A 42 5.87 20.74 -10.25
CA THR A 42 6.86 19.83 -9.64
C THR A 42 6.28 19.13 -8.43
N VAL A 43 5.51 19.84 -7.59
CA VAL A 43 4.81 19.22 -6.47
C VAL A 43 3.74 18.25 -6.98
N TYR A 44 2.94 18.64 -7.97
CA TYR A 44 1.97 17.74 -8.59
C TYR A 44 2.63 16.55 -9.30
N TYR A 45 3.85 16.68 -9.80
CA TYR A 45 4.64 15.59 -10.36
C TYR A 45 5.18 14.64 -9.26
N TRP A 46 5.65 15.17 -8.12
CA TRP A 46 6.10 14.37 -6.98
C TRP A 46 4.94 13.70 -6.25
N LEU A 47 3.81 14.40 -6.11
CA LEU A 47 2.53 13.86 -5.68
C LEU A 47 1.85 13.05 -6.80
N GLY A 48 2.50 12.99 -7.98
CA GLY A 48 2.05 12.32 -9.18
C GLY A 48 1.97 10.81 -8.99
N VAL A 49 0.82 10.37 -8.51
CA VAL A 49 0.08 9.18 -8.98
C VAL A 49 0.83 7.84 -9.04
N ALA A 50 1.67 7.54 -8.05
CA ALA A 50 1.97 6.15 -7.71
C ALA A 50 1.68 5.90 -6.23
N ALA A 51 0.39 6.01 -5.86
CA ALA A 51 -0.05 5.38 -4.61
C ALA A 51 0.01 3.85 -4.73
N SER A 52 0.03 3.30 -5.94
CA SER A 52 0.11 1.87 -6.19
C SER A 52 0.90 1.60 -7.48
N LEU A 53 1.81 0.62 -7.45
CA LEU A 53 2.58 0.12 -8.58
C LEU A 53 2.14 -1.32 -8.90
N ARG A 54 1.59 -1.57 -10.10
CA ARG A 54 1.28 -2.94 -10.56
C ARG A 54 2.53 -3.69 -10.99
N LEU A 55 2.71 -4.89 -10.46
CA LEU A 55 3.85 -5.75 -10.73
C LEU A 55 3.58 -6.63 -11.96
N SER A 56 4.29 -6.36 -13.06
CA SER A 56 4.05 -6.98 -14.37
C SER A 56 4.42 -8.46 -14.45
N GLN A 57 5.23 -8.97 -13.51
CA GLN A 57 5.57 -10.39 -13.44
C GLN A 57 4.39 -11.27 -13.01
N TYR A 58 3.34 -10.69 -12.44
CA TYR A 58 2.12 -11.41 -12.10
C TYR A 58 1.08 -11.24 -13.22
N PRO A 59 0.43 -12.33 -13.65
CA PRO A 59 -0.56 -12.28 -14.73
C PRO A 59 -1.84 -11.57 -14.27
N ASP A 60 -2.71 -11.23 -15.23
CA ASP A 60 -3.99 -10.57 -14.93
C ASP A 60 -4.95 -11.41 -14.09
N ALA A 61 -4.76 -12.73 -14.05
CA ALA A 61 -5.47 -13.61 -13.12
C ALA A 61 -5.11 -13.33 -11.65
N ALA A 62 -3.89 -12.85 -11.36
CA ALA A 62 -3.41 -12.49 -10.03
C ALA A 62 -2.80 -11.09 -10.00
N PRO A 63 -3.62 -10.02 -10.07
CA PRO A 63 -3.18 -8.65 -9.87
C PRO A 63 -2.37 -8.47 -8.58
N VAL A 64 -1.08 -8.16 -8.69
CA VAL A 64 -0.24 -7.80 -7.53
C VAL A 64 0.23 -6.37 -7.67
N ILE A 65 0.14 -5.63 -6.57
CA ILE A 65 0.55 -4.23 -6.49
C ILE A 65 1.50 -4.01 -5.31
N ILE A 66 2.27 -2.93 -5.37
CA ILE A 66 2.91 -2.32 -4.21
C ILE A 66 2.16 -1.02 -3.92
N ASP A 67 1.49 -0.95 -2.78
CA ASP A 67 0.78 0.25 -2.32
C ASP A 67 1.29 0.60 -0.91
N PRO A 68 1.94 1.76 -0.68
CA PRO A 68 2.46 2.13 0.64
C PRO A 68 1.41 2.17 1.75
N ARG A 69 0.12 2.23 1.42
CA ARG A 69 -1.00 2.21 2.39
C ARG A 69 -1.29 0.82 2.94
N PHE A 70 -0.78 -0.23 2.31
CA PHE A 70 -1.01 -1.63 2.68
C PHE A 70 0.32 -2.39 2.81
N GLY A 71 0.38 -3.33 3.76
CA GLY A 71 1.56 -4.21 3.90
C GLY A 71 2.89 -3.48 4.06
N TRP A 72 2.89 -2.21 4.50
CA TRP A 72 4.07 -1.35 4.56
C TRP A 72 4.83 -1.23 3.23
N GLY A 73 4.11 -1.29 2.10
CA GLY A 73 4.69 -1.29 0.75
C GLY A 73 5.22 -2.65 0.28
N ALA A 74 4.91 -3.74 0.98
CA ALA A 74 5.11 -5.09 0.46
C ALA A 74 4.21 -5.36 -0.76
N PRO A 75 4.59 -6.29 -1.66
CA PRO A 75 3.70 -6.77 -2.70
C PRO A 75 2.44 -7.42 -2.10
N VAL A 76 1.27 -6.93 -2.51
CA VAL A 76 -0.03 -7.45 -2.07
C VAL A 76 -0.93 -7.77 -3.27
N VAL A 77 -1.81 -8.75 -3.11
CA VAL A 77 -2.87 -9.01 -4.09
C VAL A 77 -3.83 -7.82 -4.13
N GLU A 78 -4.10 -7.27 -5.31
CA GLU A 78 -4.83 -6.00 -5.46
C GLU A 78 -6.22 -6.04 -4.83
N ALA A 79 -6.94 -7.15 -5.00
CA ALA A 79 -8.32 -7.28 -4.55
C ALA A 79 -8.44 -7.42 -3.02
N THR A 80 -7.58 -8.23 -2.40
CA THR A 80 -7.69 -8.61 -0.97
C THR A 80 -6.68 -7.90 -0.08
N LYS A 81 -5.66 -7.26 -0.67
CA LYS A 81 -4.50 -6.66 0.02
C LYS A 81 -3.70 -7.65 0.86
N VAL A 82 -3.89 -8.95 0.62
CA VAL A 82 -3.13 -10.02 1.27
C VAL A 82 -1.68 -9.98 0.75
N PRO A 83 -0.67 -9.97 1.64
CA PRO A 83 0.74 -10.04 1.24
C PRO A 83 1.04 -11.28 0.43
N VAL A 84 1.83 -11.13 -0.63
CA VAL A 84 2.32 -12.25 -1.43
C VAL A 84 3.05 -13.27 -0.56
N ASP A 85 3.89 -12.80 0.37
CA ASP A 85 4.68 -13.68 1.24
C ASP A 85 3.78 -14.53 2.13
N ALA A 86 2.64 -14.02 2.62
CA ALA A 86 1.70 -14.82 3.41
C ALA A 86 1.12 -15.99 2.61
N VAL A 87 0.81 -15.77 1.32
CA VAL A 87 0.35 -16.82 0.41
C VAL A 87 1.45 -17.86 0.16
N VAL A 88 2.68 -17.39 -0.10
CA VAL A 88 3.83 -18.23 -0.41
C VAL A 88 4.27 -19.04 0.81
N ASP A 89 4.29 -18.44 2.00
CA ASP A 89 4.68 -19.09 3.26
C ASP A 89 3.72 -20.22 3.60
N LEU A 90 2.41 -19.98 3.51
CA LEU A 90 1.41 -20.99 3.83
C LEU A 90 1.47 -22.16 2.84
N TRP A 91 1.59 -21.87 1.54
CA TRP A 91 1.79 -22.92 0.53
C TRP A 91 3.11 -23.69 0.73
N SER A 92 4.20 -22.99 1.03
CA SER A 92 5.52 -23.61 1.27
C SER A 92 5.57 -24.45 2.53
N ALA A 93 4.68 -24.20 3.50
CA ALA A 93 4.47 -25.05 4.66
C ALA A 93 3.77 -26.39 4.32
N GLY A 94 3.32 -26.56 3.07
CA GLY A 94 2.69 -27.79 2.58
C GLY A 94 1.17 -27.72 2.45
N GLU A 95 0.56 -26.56 2.69
CA GLU A 95 -0.88 -26.39 2.51
C GLU A 95 -1.28 -26.49 1.04
N ARG A 96 -2.48 -27.03 0.79
CA ARG A 96 -3.00 -27.15 -0.57
C ARG A 96 -3.44 -25.80 -1.09
N LEU A 97 -3.37 -25.61 -2.41
CA LEU A 97 -3.74 -24.34 -3.06
C LEU A 97 -5.18 -23.92 -2.74
N GLU A 98 -6.11 -24.87 -2.61
CA GLU A 98 -7.51 -24.58 -2.26
C GLU A 98 -7.66 -24.07 -0.83
N ASP A 99 -6.88 -24.61 0.10
CA ASP A 99 -6.95 -24.26 1.52
C ASP A 99 -6.33 -22.87 1.75
N VAL A 100 -5.21 -22.56 1.08
CA VAL A 100 -4.62 -21.21 1.04
C VAL A 100 -5.59 -20.19 0.42
N ALA A 101 -6.26 -20.58 -0.67
CA ALA A 101 -7.22 -19.72 -1.35
C ALA A 101 -8.42 -19.41 -0.44
N TYR A 102 -8.95 -20.43 0.25
CA TYR A 102 -10.04 -20.27 1.20
C TYR A 102 -9.65 -19.36 2.37
N GLU A 103 -8.47 -19.56 2.96
CA GLU A 103 -7.96 -18.78 4.09
C GLU A 103 -7.90 -17.27 3.79
N TYR A 104 -7.42 -16.92 2.59
CA TYR A 104 -7.18 -15.52 2.21
C TYR A 104 -8.26 -14.91 1.31
N GLY A 105 -9.37 -15.64 1.08
CA GLY A 105 -10.44 -15.19 0.19
C GLY A 105 -9.98 -14.96 -1.26
N LEU A 106 -9.05 -15.78 -1.73
CA LEU A 106 -8.51 -15.78 -3.09
C LEU A 106 -9.15 -16.88 -3.93
N SER A 107 -8.99 -16.80 -5.25
CA SER A 107 -9.25 -17.94 -6.13
C SER A 107 -8.06 -18.90 -6.15
N ARG A 108 -8.32 -20.19 -6.41
CA ARG A 108 -7.24 -21.17 -6.63
C ARG A 108 -6.27 -20.71 -7.73
N GLU A 109 -6.80 -20.12 -8.81
CA GLU A 109 -6.00 -19.60 -9.93
C GLU A 109 -5.07 -18.46 -9.50
N GLN A 110 -5.54 -17.57 -8.62
CA GLN A 110 -4.72 -16.51 -8.04
C GLN A 110 -3.55 -17.07 -7.25
N VAL A 111 -3.82 -18.03 -6.35
CA VAL A 111 -2.78 -18.68 -5.53
C VAL A 111 -1.76 -19.41 -6.42
N GLU A 112 -2.23 -20.16 -7.41
CA GLU A 112 -1.35 -20.88 -8.35
C GLU A 112 -0.43 -19.91 -9.11
N ALA A 113 -0.97 -18.81 -9.62
CA ALA A 113 -0.20 -17.80 -10.34
C ALA A 113 0.87 -17.15 -9.45
N ILE A 114 0.55 -16.85 -8.19
CA ILE A 114 1.49 -16.30 -7.22
C ILE A 114 2.63 -17.28 -6.94
N CYS A 115 2.30 -18.55 -6.65
CA CYS A 115 3.30 -19.57 -6.33
C CYS A 115 4.21 -19.86 -7.52
N ARG A 116 3.68 -19.85 -8.76
CA ARG A 116 4.48 -20.03 -9.98
C ARG A 116 5.58 -18.97 -10.11
N VAL A 117 5.25 -17.71 -9.85
CA VAL A 117 6.23 -16.62 -9.86
C VAL A 117 7.26 -16.80 -8.74
N ALA A 118 6.83 -17.21 -7.54
CA ALA A 118 7.73 -17.45 -6.41
C ALA A 118 8.77 -18.54 -6.72
N VAL A 119 8.33 -19.69 -7.28
CA VAL A 119 9.22 -20.78 -7.71
C VAL A 119 10.21 -20.30 -8.78
N ALA A 120 9.74 -19.53 -9.76
CA ALA A 120 10.60 -19.01 -10.82
C ALA A 120 11.69 -18.04 -10.32
N ARG A 121 11.53 -17.44 -9.13
CA ARG A 121 12.54 -16.55 -8.51
C ARG A 121 13.51 -17.29 -7.59
N ALA A 122 13.19 -18.53 -7.18
CA ALA A 122 14.03 -19.34 -6.32
C ALA A 122 15.01 -20.26 -7.07
N ALA A 123 14.82 -20.43 -8.38
CA ALA A 123 15.68 -21.18 -9.30
C ALA A 123 16.78 -20.31 -9.92
#